data_AF-A0A381W810-F1
#
_entry.id   AF-A0A381W810-F1
#
_cell.length_a   1.000
_cell.length_b   1.000
_cell.length_c   1.000
_cell.angle_alpha   90.00
_cell.angle_beta   90.00
_cell.angle_gamma   90.00
#
_symmetry.space_group_name_H-M   'P 1'
#
loop_
_entity.id
_entity.type
_entity.pdbx_description
1 polymer ?
#
loop_
_entity_poly.entity_id
_entity_poly.type
_entity_poly.pdbx_seq_one_letter_code
_entity_poly.pdbx_strand_id
1 'polypeptide(L)' 'MAVSAVIIGLDQLTKTLIKNSLTLFDSVPVIENFFHFTFIKNSGMAFG' A
#
# COMPACT_ATOMS: atom_id res chain seq x y z
N MET A 1 1.95 2.64 23.61
CA MET A 1 0.74 1.96 23.10
C MET A 1 -0.05 2.82 22.11
N ALA A 2 -0.40 4.07 22.43
CA ALA A 2 -1.17 4.94 21.54
C ALA A 2 -0.53 5.16 20.16
N VAL A 3 0.78 5.45 20.10
CA VAL A 3 1.50 5.67 18.82
C VAL A 3 1.46 4.41 17.94
N SER A 4 1.74 3.24 18.50
CA SER A 4 1.68 1.97 17.77
C SER A 4 0.28 1.68 17.23
N ALA A 5 -0.77 1.97 18.01
CA ALA A 5 -2.15 1.79 17.56
C ALA A 5 -2.50 2.71 16.39
N VAL A 6 -2.03 3.97 16.41
CA VAL A 6 -2.21 4.90 15.29
C VAL A 6 -1.48 4.40 14.04
N ILE A 7 -0.22 3.94 14.17
CA ILE A 7 0.55 3.43 13.03
C ILE A 7 -0.14 2.21 12.41
N ILE A 8 -0.55 1.23 13.21
CA ILE A 8 -1.25 0.04 12.72
C ILE A 8 -2.60 0.42 12.09
N GLY A 9 -3.33 1.36 12.69
CA GLY A 9 -4.59 1.85 12.13
C GLY A 9 -4.42 2.49 10.76
N LEU A 10 -3.41 3.36 10.60
CA LEU A 10 -3.09 4.01 9.32
C LEU A 10 -2.61 3.00 8.27
N ASP A 11 -1.77 2.04 8.64
CA ASP A 11 -1.31 0.96 7.77
C ASP A 11 -2.48 0.12 7.23
N GLN A 12 -3.41 -0.28 8.09
CA GLN A 12 -4.56 -1.09 7.67
C GLN A 12 -5.57 -0.28 6.84
N LEU A 13 -5.78 0.99 7.18
CA LEU A 13 -6.64 1.90 6.42
C LEU A 13 -6.10 2.07 4.99
N THR A 14 -4.83 2.41 4.84
CA THR A 14 -4.21 2.63 3.53
C THR A 14 -4.23 1.37 2.66
N LYS A 15 -3.93 0.19 3.22
CA LYS A 15 -4.06 -1.09 2.49
C LYS A 15 -5.49 -1.38 2.03
N THR A 16 -6.49 -1.02 2.83
CA THR A 16 -7.91 -1.21 2.48
C THR A 16 -8.32 -0.30 1.34
N LEU A 17 -7.89 0.97 1.36
CA LEU A 17 -8.14 1.91 0.27
C LEU A 17 -7.55 1.41 -1.05
N ILE A 18 -6.30 0.94 -1.04
CA ILE A 18 -5.65 0.38 -2.23
C ILE A 18 -6.42 -0.82 -2.79
N LYS A 19 -6.80 -1.79 -1.94
CA LYS A 19 -7.55 -2.99 -2.36
C LYS A 19 -8.92 -2.68 -2.97
N ASN A 20 -9.58 -1.61 -2.50
CA ASN A 20 -10.92 -1.24 -2.96
C ASN A 20 -10.90 -0.32 -4.18
N SER A 21 -9.76 0.32 -4.47
CA SER A 21 -9.66 1.35 -5.52
C SER A 21 -8.81 0.94 -6.71
N LEU A 22 -7.89 -0.02 -6.53
CA LEU A 22 -6.96 -0.47 -7.56
C LEU A 22 -7.09 -1.97 -7.80
N THR A 23 -6.90 -2.39 -9.04
CA THR A 23 -6.68 -3.80 -9.38
C THR A 23 -5.21 -4.17 -9.20
N LEU A 24 -4.90 -5.47 -9.10
CA LEU A 24 -3.52 -5.91 -8.88
C LEU A 24 -2.63 -5.47 -10.05
N PHE A 25 -1.48 -4.88 -9.73
CA PHE A 25 -0.52 -4.27 -10.66
C PHE A 25 -0.91 -2.90 -11.23
N ASP A 26 -2.08 -2.35 -10.89
CA ASP A 26 -2.37 -0.97 -11.23
C ASP A 26 -1.40 -0.02 -10.54
N SER A 27 -1.03 1.04 -11.25
CA SER A 27 -0.15 2.10 -10.78
C SER A 27 -0.76 3.46 -11.12
N VAL A 28 -0.97 4.30 -10.09
CA VAL A 28 -1.53 5.64 -10.23
C VAL A 28 -0.50 6.67 -9.76
N PRO A 29 -0.12 7.65 -10.60
CA PRO A 29 0.81 8.70 -10.20
C PRO A 29 0.17 9.63 -9.16
N VAL A 30 0.93 9.92 -8.11
CA VAL A 30 0.65 11.02 -7.17
C VAL A 30 1.49 12.23 -7.55
N ILE A 31 2.76 11.99 -7.88
CA ILE A 31 3.66 12.95 -8.50
C ILE A 31 4.21 12.28 -9.75
N GLU A 32 3.85 12.82 -10.91
CA GLU A 32 4.26 12.29 -12.21
C GLU A 32 5.77 12.01 -12.24
N ASN A 33 6.14 10.83 -12.73
CA ASN A 33 7.53 10.37 -12.87
C ASN A 33 8.34 10.22 -11.56
N PHE A 34 7.75 10.40 -10.38
CA PHE A 34 8.48 10.29 -9.10
C PHE A 34 7.79 9.38 -8.08
N PHE A 35 6.51 9.58 -7.81
CA PHE A 35 5.79 8.86 -6.76
C PHE A 35 4.45 8.32 -7.26
N HIS A 36 4.26 7.01 -7.09
CA HIS A 36 3.08 6.28 -7.53
C HIS A 36 2.54 5.38 -6.43
N PHE A 37 1.23 5.25 -6.37
CA PHE A 37 0.60 4.14 -5.67
C PHE A 37 0.52 2.95 -6.62
N THR A 38 1.21 1.87 -6.29
CA THR A 38 1.18 0.62 -7.07
C THR A 38 0.65 -0.51 -6.20
N PHE A 39 -0.38 -1.23 -6.66
CA PHE A 39 -0.92 -2.36 -5.91
C PHE A 39 -0.14 -3.64 -6.19
N ILE A 40 0.71 -4.04 -5.23
CA ILE A 40 1.46 -5.29 -5.26
C ILE A 40 1.09 -6.17 -4.06
N LYS A 41 0.96 -7.48 -4.27
CA LYS A 41 0.89 -8.48 -3.20
C LYS A 41 2.24 -9.18 -3.10
N ASN A 42 2.95 -8.99 -2.00
CA ASN A 42 4.22 -9.67 -1.75
C ASN A 42 3.95 -10.96 -0.95
N SER A 43 4.15 -12.13 -1.56
CA SER A 43 4.06 -13.44 -0.93
C SER A 43 5.38 -13.93 -0.31
N GLY A 44 6.40 -13.08 -0.22
CA GLY A 44 7.74 -13.42 0.27
C GLY A 44 8.79 -13.62 -0.82
N MET A 45 8.60 -13.06 -2.02
CA MET A 45 9.48 -13.31 -3.19
C MET A 45 10.94 -12.90 -2.97
N ALA A 46 11.23 -12.03 -2.00
CA ALA A 46 12.59 -11.56 -1.74
C ALA A 46 13.50 -12.60 -1.06
N PHE A 47 12.94 -13.67 -0.48
CA PHE A 47 13.72 -14.59 0.37
C PHE A 47 13.69 -16.07 -0.04
N GLY A 48 13.02 -16.44 -1.14
CA GLY A 48 13.06 -17.81 -1.71
C GLY A 48 12.45 -18.88 -0.82
#